data_AF-A0A2P2JZ38-F1
#
_entry.id   AF-A0A2P2JZ38-F1
#
_cell.length_a   1.000
_cell.length_b   1.000
_cell.length_c   1.000
_cell.angle_alpha   90.00
_cell.angle_beta   90.00
_cell.angle_gamma   90.00
#
_symmetry.space_group_name_H-M   'P 1'
#
loop_
_entity.id
_entity.type
_entity.pdbx_description
1 polymer ?
#
loop_
_entity_poly.entity_id
_entity_poly.type
_entity_poly.pdbx_seq_one_letter_code
_entity_poly.pdbx_strand_id
1 'polypeptide(L)'
;MMRLGGPGLSLEAFANAKSKSNHYNPALMKKQREFYKSAKYVNKFKKQLKRQSQPLAARNPEDTSETGEASKMGERNKLNQRSYSLKQVYEKQHEEKEKERIEKEAMLRAKKEVRENAEARRKDAKAKMFKKTRYGQPVMKYRIEHLLQTIQGST
;
A
#
# COMPACT_ATOMS: atom_id res chain seq x y z
N MET A 1 24.54 26.66 15.44
CA MET A 1 23.68 25.61 14.84
C MET A 1 22.30 25.68 15.48
N MET A 2 21.29 26.15 14.73
CA MET A 2 19.91 26.23 15.21
C MET A 2 19.16 24.97 14.73
N ARG A 3 18.68 24.15 15.66
CA ARG A 3 17.89 22.95 15.32
C ARG A 3 16.50 23.39 14.88
N LEU A 4 16.24 23.33 13.57
CA LEU A 4 14.92 23.42 12.97
C LEU A 4 14.18 22.09 13.17
N GLY A 5 13.72 21.83 14.40
CA GLY A 5 12.91 20.67 14.72
C GLY A 5 11.83 21.09 15.69
N GLY A 6 10.58 21.12 15.23
CA GLY A 6 9.43 21.27 16.11
C GLY A 6 9.40 20.17 17.20
N PRO A 7 8.48 20.29 18.19
CA PRO A 7 8.41 19.38 19.33
C PRO A 7 8.30 17.93 18.82
N GLY A 8 9.40 17.19 18.95
CA GLY A 8 9.47 15.78 18.60
C GLY A 8 8.53 14.97 19.49
N LEU A 9 8.03 13.86 18.97
CA LEU A 9 7.25 12.90 19.74
C LEU A 9 8.04 12.49 21.00
N SER A 10 7.36 12.39 22.15
CA SER A 10 8.00 12.01 23.41
C SER A 10 8.67 10.64 23.30
N LEU A 11 9.74 10.42 24.06
CA LEU A 11 10.41 9.11 24.14
C LEU A 11 9.42 8.00 24.51
N GLU A 12 8.46 8.33 25.36
CA GLU A 12 7.33 7.46 25.72
C GLU A 12 6.47 7.09 24.50
N ALA A 13 6.21 8.01 23.59
CA ALA A 13 5.47 7.71 22.36
C ALA A 13 6.25 6.77 21.42
N PHE A 14 7.59 6.89 21.37
CA PHE A 14 8.45 5.98 20.61
C PHE A 14 8.50 4.58 21.24
N ALA A 15 8.64 4.48 22.55
CA ALA A 15 8.61 3.21 23.28
C ALA A 15 7.23 2.52 23.14
N ASN A 16 6.15 3.29 23.26
CA ASN A 16 4.79 2.78 23.18
C ASN A 16 4.31 2.47 21.76
N ALA A 17 5.03 2.89 20.72
CA ALA A 17 4.71 2.53 19.33
C ALA A 17 4.87 1.02 19.07
N LYS A 18 5.72 0.33 19.85
CA LYS A 18 5.95 -1.12 19.72
C LYS A 18 5.26 -1.98 20.78
N SER A 19 4.75 -1.38 21.87
CA SER A 19 4.16 -2.12 23.00
C SER A 19 2.64 -2.33 22.91
N LYS A 20 1.95 -1.70 21.94
CA LYS A 20 0.51 -1.90 21.76
C LYS A 20 0.25 -3.31 21.23
N SER A 21 -0.34 -4.15 22.08
CA SER A 21 -0.82 -5.48 21.68
C SER A 21 -1.74 -5.34 20.46
N ASN A 22 -1.47 -6.19 19.47
CA ASN A 22 -2.05 -6.18 18.13
C ASN A 22 -3.56 -6.50 18.12
N HIS A 23 -4.41 -5.64 18.66
CA HIS A 23 -5.84 -5.64 18.38
C HIS A 23 -6.11 -4.67 17.22
N TYR A 24 -5.49 -4.95 16.07
CA TYR A 24 -5.70 -4.18 14.84
C TYR A 24 -7.08 -4.50 14.28
N ASN A 25 -8.07 -3.68 14.64
CA ASN A 25 -9.40 -3.72 14.01
C ASN A 25 -9.52 -2.58 12.98
N PRO A 26 -9.42 -2.87 11.67
CA PRO A 26 -9.47 -1.85 10.64
C PRO A 26 -10.81 -1.10 10.61
N ALA A 27 -11.91 -1.72 11.03
CA ALA A 27 -13.23 -1.09 11.07
C ALA A 27 -13.29 0.03 12.10
N LEU A 28 -12.73 -0.19 13.29
CA LEU A 28 -12.69 0.83 14.36
C LEU A 28 -11.80 2.02 13.96
N MET A 29 -10.64 1.75 13.36
CA MET A 29 -9.76 2.82 12.86
C MET A 29 -10.42 3.63 11.75
N LYS A 30 -11.15 2.97 10.84
CA LYS A 30 -11.89 3.63 9.76
C LYS A 30 -12.97 4.55 10.34
N LYS A 31 -13.75 4.06 11.30
CA LYS A 31 -14.78 4.84 12.01
C LYS A 31 -14.18 6.06 12.71
N GLN A 32 -13.04 5.92 13.38
CA GLN A 32 -12.38 7.05 14.06
C GLN A 32 -11.86 8.10 13.07
N ARG A 33 -11.27 7.67 11.94
CA ARG A 33 -10.83 8.58 10.87
C ARG A 33 -12.01 9.33 10.24
N GLU A 34 -13.11 8.64 9.96
CA GLU A 34 -14.33 9.22 9.40
C GLU A 34 -14.98 10.21 10.36
N PHE A 35 -15.06 9.86 11.66
CA PHE A 35 -15.56 10.77 12.70
C PHE A 35 -14.74 12.06 12.75
N TYR A 36 -13.41 11.95 12.78
CA TYR A 36 -12.53 13.12 12.80
C TYR A 36 -12.68 13.99 11.54
N LYS A 37 -12.75 13.35 10.37
CA LYS A 37 -12.96 14.04 9.09
C LYS A 37 -14.30 14.81 9.09
N SER A 38 -15.36 14.16 9.57
CA SER A 38 -16.70 14.74 9.66
C SER A 38 -16.74 15.92 10.64
N ALA A 39 -16.18 15.76 11.83
CA ALA A 39 -16.07 16.83 12.83
C ALA A 39 -15.30 18.04 12.28
N LYS A 40 -14.24 17.82 11.50
CA LYS A 40 -13.48 18.88 10.84
C LYS A 40 -14.33 19.66 9.84
N TYR A 41 -15.16 18.98 9.05
CA TYR A 41 -16.08 19.64 8.11
C TYR A 41 -17.17 20.43 8.83
N VAL A 42 -17.78 19.87 9.88
CA VAL A 42 -18.76 20.58 10.70
C VAL A 42 -18.16 21.85 11.31
N ASN A 43 -16.95 21.77 11.86
CA ASN A 43 -16.25 22.92 12.42
C ASN A 43 -15.91 23.98 11.35
N LYS A 44 -15.51 23.54 10.14
CA LYS A 44 -15.28 24.44 9.01
C LYS A 44 -16.56 25.18 8.63
N PHE A 45 -17.68 24.45 8.51
CA PHE A 45 -18.98 25.02 8.18
C PHE A 45 -19.49 25.99 9.25
N LYS A 46 -19.40 25.62 10.54
CA LYS A 46 -19.73 26.52 11.66
C LYS A 46 -18.90 27.80 11.65
N LYS A 47 -17.62 27.73 11.31
CA LYS A 47 -16.76 28.92 11.14
C LYS A 47 -17.20 29.79 9.96
N GLN A 48 -17.64 29.19 8.86
CA GLN A 48 -18.18 29.94 7.71
C GLN A 48 -19.49 30.64 8.06
N LEU A 49 -20.42 29.95 8.74
CA LEU A 49 -21.65 30.56 9.24
C LEU A 49 -21.37 31.71 10.21
N LYS A 50 -20.43 31.53 11.15
CA LYS A 50 -20.06 32.61 12.09
C LYS A 50 -19.51 33.85 11.37
N ARG A 51 -18.82 33.68 10.23
CA ARG A 51 -18.34 34.80 9.40
C ARG A 51 -19.48 35.49 8.66
N GLN A 52 -20.51 34.75 8.24
CA GLN A 52 -21.69 35.31 7.58
C GLN A 52 -22.66 35.97 8.57
N SER A 53 -22.73 35.47 9.81
CA SER A 53 -23.61 35.97 10.85
C SER A 53 -23.02 37.12 11.68
N GLN A 54 -21.82 37.62 11.34
CA GLN A 54 -21.34 38.87 11.92
C GLN A 54 -21.99 40.05 11.19
N PRO A 55 -22.77 40.90 11.88
CA PRO A 55 -23.19 42.17 11.30
C PRO A 55 -21.96 43.04 11.02
N LEU A 56 -22.03 43.84 9.95
CA LEU A 56 -21.04 44.79 9.42
C LEU A 56 -20.57 45.89 10.40
N ALA A 57 -20.70 45.72 11.71
CA ALA A 57 -20.23 46.69 12.70
C ALA A 57 -18.85 46.26 13.24
N ALA A 58 -17.85 47.11 13.00
CA ALA A 58 -16.43 47.01 13.38
C ALA A 58 -15.50 46.26 12.41
N ARG A 59 -15.35 46.79 11.19
CA ARG A 59 -14.09 46.68 10.44
C ARG A 59 -13.58 48.09 10.16
N ASN A 60 -12.67 48.59 11.01
CA ASN A 60 -11.88 49.78 10.71
C ASN A 60 -11.13 49.57 9.38
N PRO A 61 -11.20 50.51 8.41
CA PRO A 61 -10.33 50.53 7.26
C PRO A 61 -9.35 51.70 7.40
N GLU A 62 -8.28 51.51 8.17
CA GLU A 62 -7.08 52.33 8.05
C GLU A 62 -5.90 51.38 7.89
N ASP A 63 -5.42 51.28 6.65
CA ASP A 63 -4.01 51.51 6.34
C ASP A 63 -3.80 51.29 4.83
N THR A 64 -3.84 52.41 4.12
CA THR A 64 -3.14 52.58 2.85
C THR A 64 -1.63 52.53 3.13
N SER A 65 -0.95 51.49 2.66
CA SER A 65 0.45 51.62 2.27
C SER A 65 0.67 50.91 0.93
N GLU A 66 0.79 51.75 -0.08
CA GLU A 66 1.47 51.44 -1.33
C GLU A 66 2.83 50.84 -1.01
N THR A 67 3.15 49.68 -1.59
CA THR A 67 4.49 49.11 -1.87
C THR A 67 4.39 47.58 -1.84
N GLY A 68 4.34 46.91 -3.01
CA GLY A 68 4.38 45.44 -2.99
C GLY A 68 4.21 44.67 -4.28
N GLU A 69 4.21 45.29 -5.46
CA GLU A 69 4.00 44.52 -6.71
C GLU A 69 5.23 43.71 -7.16
N ALA A 70 6.44 44.08 -6.73
CA ALA A 70 7.68 43.36 -7.06
C ALA A 70 7.85 42.01 -6.32
N SER A 71 7.17 41.80 -5.18
CA SER A 71 7.36 40.60 -4.34
C SER A 71 6.53 39.38 -4.80
N LYS A 72 5.44 39.61 -5.55
CA LYS A 72 4.53 38.53 -6.01
C LYS A 72 5.12 37.66 -7.13
N MET A 73 6.04 38.19 -7.95
CA MET A 73 6.66 37.40 -9.03
C MET A 73 7.63 36.33 -8.50
N GLY A 74 8.38 36.63 -7.43
CA GLY A 74 9.29 35.66 -6.79
C GLY A 74 8.58 34.50 -6.10
N GLU A 75 7.42 34.74 -5.48
CA GLU A 75 6.60 33.69 -4.85
C GLU A 75 5.96 32.75 -5.88
N ARG A 76 5.45 33.28 -7.01
CA ARG A 76 4.86 32.45 -8.08
C ARG A 76 5.88 31.50 -8.72
N ASN A 77 7.13 31.95 -8.91
CA ASN A 77 8.19 31.10 -9.44
C ASN A 77 8.63 29.99 -8.46
N LYS A 78 8.69 30.28 -7.14
CA LYS A 78 8.97 29.27 -6.11
C LYS A 78 7.85 28.23 -5.98
N LEU A 79 6.59 28.64 -6.11
CA LEU A 79 5.44 27.72 -6.12
C LEU A 79 5.46 26.77 -7.33
N ASN A 80 5.80 27.29 -8.52
CA ASN A 80 5.94 26.45 -9.72
C ASN A 80 7.08 25.44 -9.61
N GLN A 81 8.25 25.81 -9.08
CA GLN A 81 9.33 24.84 -8.85
C GLN A 81 8.96 23.76 -7.81
N ARG A 82 8.24 24.11 -6.74
CA ARG A 82 7.74 23.14 -5.75
C ARG A 82 6.71 22.18 -6.35
N SER A 83 5.86 22.67 -7.26
CA SER A 83 4.88 21.83 -7.97
C SER A 83 5.54 20.82 -8.91
N TYR A 84 6.64 21.21 -9.57
CA TYR A 84 7.43 20.34 -10.43
C TYR A 84 8.12 19.23 -9.60
N SER A 85 8.68 19.58 -8.45
CA SER A 85 9.25 18.61 -7.50
C SER A 85 8.20 17.62 -6.97
N LEU A 86 6.98 18.07 -6.68
CA LEU A 86 5.90 17.20 -6.21
C LEU A 86 5.45 16.20 -7.29
N LYS A 87 5.37 16.65 -8.55
CA LYS A 87 5.05 15.81 -9.71
C LYS A 87 6.08 14.69 -9.88
N GLN A 88 7.38 15.02 -9.78
CA GLN A 88 8.45 14.03 -9.88
C GLN A 88 8.42 12.99 -8.75
N VAL A 89 8.10 13.41 -7.51
CA VAL A 89 7.97 12.46 -6.39
C VAL A 89 6.80 11.50 -6.62
N TYR A 90 5.70 11.99 -7.17
CA TYR A 90 4.53 11.18 -7.48
C TYR A 90 4.81 10.18 -8.60
N GLU A 91 5.45 10.62 -9.69
CA GLU A 91 5.84 9.78 -10.82
C GLU A 91 6.78 8.65 -10.37
N LYS A 92 7.82 8.99 -9.59
CA LYS A 92 8.75 7.99 -9.02
C LYS A 92 8.04 6.95 -8.15
N GLN A 93 7.15 7.37 -7.26
CA GLN A 93 6.38 6.44 -6.43
C GLN A 93 5.45 5.53 -7.25
N HIS A 94 4.91 6.04 -8.36
CA HIS A 94 4.07 5.25 -9.25
C HIS A 94 4.90 4.21 -10.01
N GLU A 95 6.06 4.60 -10.54
CA GLU A 95 6.98 3.70 -11.23
C GLU A 95 7.48 2.58 -10.32
N GLU A 96 7.86 2.90 -9.08
CA GLU A 96 8.31 1.91 -8.10
C GLU A 96 7.19 0.90 -7.79
N LYS A 97 5.96 1.37 -7.57
CA LYS A 97 4.82 0.49 -7.32
C LYS A 97 4.50 -0.41 -8.51
N GLU A 98 4.53 0.12 -9.73
CA GLU A 98 4.27 -0.69 -10.92
C GLU A 98 5.38 -1.73 -11.15
N LYS A 99 6.65 -1.39 -10.91
CA LYS A 99 7.76 -2.35 -10.91
C LYS A 99 7.54 -3.46 -9.88
N GLU A 100 7.21 -3.11 -8.64
CA GLU A 100 6.90 -4.11 -7.62
C GLU A 100 5.74 -5.03 -8.00
N ARG A 101 4.71 -4.50 -8.68
CA ARG A 101 3.57 -5.30 -9.14
C ARG A 101 4.00 -6.29 -10.22
N ILE A 102 4.80 -5.84 -11.18
CA ILE A 102 5.33 -6.68 -12.25
C ILE A 102 6.23 -7.79 -11.67
N GLU A 103 7.12 -7.47 -10.73
CA GLU A 103 7.99 -8.45 -10.07
C GLU A 103 7.18 -9.49 -9.28
N LYS A 104 6.18 -9.06 -8.51
CA LYS A 104 5.29 -9.96 -7.77
C LYS A 104 4.49 -10.85 -8.72
N GLU A 105 4.00 -10.31 -9.83
CA GLU A 105 3.28 -11.08 -10.83
C GLU A 105 4.19 -12.11 -11.51
N ALA A 106 5.43 -11.74 -11.84
CA ALA A 106 6.42 -12.66 -12.40
C ALA A 106 6.73 -13.80 -11.43
N MET A 107 6.94 -13.50 -10.14
CA MET A 107 7.15 -14.54 -9.12
C MET A 107 5.94 -15.47 -8.97
N LEU A 108 4.72 -14.92 -9.01
CA LEU A 108 3.50 -15.71 -8.93
C LEU A 108 3.33 -16.62 -10.16
N ARG A 109 3.63 -16.12 -11.35
CA ARG A 109 3.60 -16.91 -12.59
C ARG A 109 4.63 -18.05 -12.55
N ALA A 110 5.87 -17.76 -12.18
CA ALA A 110 6.91 -18.79 -12.03
C ALA A 110 6.50 -19.87 -11.00
N LYS A 111 5.95 -19.45 -9.85
CA LYS A 111 5.45 -20.39 -8.83
C LYS A 111 4.28 -21.23 -9.34
N LYS A 112 3.39 -20.63 -10.14
CA LYS A 112 2.26 -21.33 -10.75
C LYS A 112 2.73 -22.38 -11.76
N GLU A 113 3.69 -22.03 -12.61
CA GLU A 113 4.29 -22.95 -13.58
C GLU A 113 4.97 -24.14 -12.89
N VAL A 114 5.73 -23.91 -11.81
CA VAL A 114 6.33 -25.00 -11.03
C VAL A 114 5.26 -25.94 -10.47
N ARG A 115 4.14 -25.39 -9.96
CA ARG A 115 3.02 -26.19 -9.45
C ARG A 115 2.35 -27.00 -10.56
N GLU A 116 2.07 -26.37 -11.70
CA GLU A 116 1.45 -27.03 -12.85
C GLU A 116 2.34 -28.15 -13.40
N ASN A 117 3.64 -27.93 -13.49
CA ASN A 117 4.61 -28.96 -13.88
C ASN A 117 4.65 -30.13 -12.89
N ALA A 118 4.66 -29.85 -11.59
CA ALA A 118 4.60 -30.90 -10.56
C ALA A 118 3.27 -31.67 -10.61
N GLU A 119 2.16 -30.97 -10.83
CA GLU A 119 0.83 -31.59 -10.95
C GLU A 119 0.70 -32.43 -12.23
N ALA A 120 1.23 -31.97 -13.36
CA ALA A 120 1.28 -32.73 -14.61
C ALA A 120 2.06 -34.04 -14.41
N ARG A 121 3.26 -33.96 -13.82
CA ARG A 121 4.05 -35.16 -13.47
C ARG A 121 3.28 -36.11 -12.57
N ARG A 122 2.57 -35.59 -11.56
CA ARG A 122 1.73 -36.40 -10.66
C ARG A 122 0.58 -37.06 -11.40
N LYS A 123 -0.12 -36.34 -12.29
CA LYS A 123 -1.23 -36.85 -13.10
C LYS A 123 -0.75 -37.95 -14.04
N ASP A 124 0.40 -37.76 -14.70
CA ASP A 124 0.98 -38.76 -15.60
C ASP A 124 1.38 -40.03 -14.85
N ALA A 125 2.05 -39.89 -13.70
CA ALA A 125 2.39 -41.03 -12.84
C ALA A 125 1.12 -41.77 -12.39
N LYS A 126 0.10 -41.02 -11.95
CA LYS A 126 -1.20 -41.56 -11.55
C LYS A 126 -1.87 -42.31 -12.71
N ALA A 127 -1.91 -41.72 -13.90
CA ALA A 127 -2.49 -42.34 -15.09
C ALA A 127 -1.78 -43.65 -15.45
N LYS A 128 -0.45 -43.69 -15.41
CA LYS A 128 0.33 -44.92 -15.61
C LYS A 128 -0.01 -46.00 -14.58
N MET A 129 -0.13 -45.62 -13.30
CA MET A 129 -0.48 -46.54 -12.21
C MET A 129 -1.89 -47.13 -12.32
N PHE A 130 -2.84 -46.40 -12.94
CA PHE A 130 -4.21 -46.87 -13.16
C PHE A 130 -4.38 -47.70 -14.43
N LYS A 131 -3.34 -47.88 -15.26
CA LYS A 131 -3.43 -48.74 -16.43
C LYS A 131 -3.66 -50.19 -16.01
N LYS A 132 -4.59 -50.85 -16.69
CA LYS A 132 -5.00 -52.23 -16.44
C LYS A 132 -4.76 -53.11 -17.66
N THR A 133 -4.53 -54.39 -17.43
CA THR A 133 -4.49 -55.43 -18.47
C THR A 133 -5.90 -55.73 -18.95
N ARG A 134 -6.02 -56.55 -20.00
CA ARG A 134 -7.32 -57.01 -20.55
C ARG A 134 -8.22 -57.65 -19.49
N TYR A 135 -7.64 -58.29 -18.48
CA TYR A 135 -8.35 -58.94 -17.37
C TYR A 135 -8.54 -58.01 -16.14
N GLY A 136 -8.24 -56.71 -16.28
CA GLY A 136 -8.48 -55.71 -15.23
C GLY A 136 -7.39 -55.60 -14.16
N GLN A 137 -6.34 -56.42 -14.22
CA GLN A 137 -5.22 -56.36 -13.27
C GLN A 137 -4.34 -55.13 -13.56
N PRO A 138 -3.73 -54.48 -12.54
CA PRO A 138 -2.79 -53.39 -12.78
C PRO A 138 -1.62 -53.84 -13.66
N VAL A 139 -1.20 -52.98 -14.59
CA VAL A 139 -0.03 -53.28 -15.43
C VAL A 139 1.23 -53.23 -14.57
N MET A 140 1.84 -54.38 -14.33
CA MET A 140 2.97 -54.53 -13.39
C MET A 140 4.19 -53.70 -13.78
N LYS A 141 4.44 -53.47 -15.08
CA LYS A 141 5.53 -52.61 -15.56
C LYS A 141 5.58 -51.26 -14.83
N TYR A 142 4.47 -50.51 -14.86
CA TYR A 142 4.41 -49.17 -14.26
C TYR A 142 4.44 -49.20 -12.73
N ARG A 143 3.92 -50.28 -12.13
CA ARG A 143 3.92 -50.46 -10.67
C ARG A 143 5.32 -50.75 -10.14
N ILE A 144 6.08 -51.60 -10.82
CA ILE A 144 7.47 -51.90 -10.49
C ILE A 144 8.35 -50.67 -10.68
N GLU A 145 8.19 -49.94 -11.81
CA GLU A 145 8.89 -48.67 -12.05
C GLU A 145 8.67 -47.67 -10.88
N HIS A 146 7.43 -47.53 -10.40
CA HIS A 146 7.14 -46.65 -9.27
C HIS A 146 7.82 -47.12 -7.97
N LEU A 147 7.77 -48.42 -7.65
CA LEU A 147 8.42 -48.96 -6.46
C LEU A 147 9.94 -48.72 -6.49
N LEU A 148 10.59 -48.95 -7.63
CA LEU A 148 12.02 -48.68 -7.80
C LEU A 148 12.34 -47.20 -7.61
N GLN A 149 11.52 -46.31 -8.19
CA GLN A 149 11.69 -44.86 -8.05
C GLN A 149 11.51 -44.39 -6.60
N THR A 150 10.58 -44.99 -5.83
CA THR A 150 10.41 -44.68 -4.40
C THR A 150 11.58 -45.13 -3.55
N ILE A 151 12.21 -46.26 -3.89
CA ILE A 151 13.39 -46.76 -3.17
C ILE A 151 14.60 -45.85 -3.46
N GLN A 152 14.81 -45.47 -4.71
CA GLN A 152 15.92 -44.58 -5.12
C GLN A 152 15.77 -43.14 -4.62
N GLY A 153 14.55 -42.65 -4.41
CA GLY A 153 14.30 -41.32 -3.86
C GLY A 153 14.35 -41.25 -2.32
N SER A 154 14.52 -42.38 -1.64
CA SER A 154 14.58 -42.47 -0.18
C SER A 154 16.01 -42.55 0.36
N THR A 155 17.01 -42.54 -0.51
CA THR A 155 18.46 -42.46 -0.20
C THR A 155 18.97 -41.05 -0.45
#